data_AF-A0A1W6LIT2-F1
#
_entry.id   AF-A0A1W6LIT2-F1
#
_cell.length_a   1.000
_cell.length_b   1.000
_cell.length_c   1.000
_cell.angle_alpha   90.00
_cell.angle_beta   90.00
_cell.angle_gamma   90.00
#
_symmetry.space_group_name_H-M   'P 1'
#
loop_
_entity.id
_entity.type
_entity.pdbx_description
1 polymer ?
#
loop_
_entity_poly.entity_id
_entity_poly.type
_entity_poly.pdbx_seq_one_letter_code
_entity_poly.pdbx_strand_id
1 'polypeptide(L)'
;MKKMLVVFAFCFAVFNAEGAVDWDIYDDASIQDGDVYLAVNIYDNPPEQTVVNMTGGDISFCNIFDSAQLNCSGCEISFLDTYNNSVVSVNANAGLDLIDMYDSSTVFLHNGAENVSNIRIYNDSLLHIYGYSLKIEPLWVEGYSVDDEWFTINFRNSFIPEDHIILHEVPEPSTILLLGSASGIVVSRQKNKS
;
A
#
# COMPACT_ATOMS: atom_id res chain seq x y z
N MET A 1 -43.79 -33.60 -28.77
CA MET A 1 -43.30 -32.88 -27.58
C MET A 1 -41.77 -32.96 -27.57
N LYS A 2 -41.07 -31.85 -27.84
CA LYS A 2 -39.59 -31.81 -27.86
C LYS A 2 -39.08 -31.82 -26.41
N LYS A 3 -38.27 -32.82 -26.05
CA LYS A 3 -37.59 -32.87 -24.75
C LYS A 3 -36.36 -31.97 -24.83
N MET A 4 -36.33 -30.92 -24.02
CA MET A 4 -35.21 -29.98 -23.93
C MET A 4 -34.22 -30.52 -22.90
N LEU A 5 -33.05 -30.93 -23.36
CA LEU A 5 -31.96 -31.41 -22.52
C LEU A 5 -31.25 -30.17 -21.94
N VAL A 6 -31.43 -29.90 -20.65
CA VAL A 6 -30.68 -28.87 -19.93
C VAL A 6 -29.37 -29.51 -19.47
N VAL A 7 -28.26 -29.09 -20.06
CA VAL A 7 -26.92 -29.51 -19.65
C VAL A 7 -26.42 -28.49 -18.64
N PHE A 8 -26.37 -28.87 -17.36
CA PHE A 8 -25.68 -28.10 -16.33
C PHE A 8 -24.18 -28.39 -16.42
N ALA A 9 -23.42 -27.42 -16.90
CA ALA A 9 -21.96 -27.45 -16.82
C ALA A 9 -21.56 -27.07 -15.40
N PHE A 10 -21.22 -28.06 -14.57
CA PHE A 10 -20.52 -27.84 -13.31
C PHE A 10 -19.05 -27.57 -13.63
N CYS A 11 -18.64 -26.31 -13.56
CA CYS A 11 -17.22 -25.96 -13.53
C CYS A 11 -16.71 -26.29 -12.13
N PHE A 12 -15.99 -27.40 -11.99
CA PHE A 12 -15.17 -27.65 -10.82
C PHE A 12 -13.99 -26.68 -10.87
N ALA A 13 -14.05 -25.61 -10.08
CA ALA A 13 -12.84 -24.87 -9.72
C ALA A 13 -11.98 -25.85 -8.92
N VAL A 14 -10.90 -26.32 -9.54
CA VAL A 14 -9.86 -27.05 -8.84
C VAL A 14 -9.16 -26.02 -7.97
N PHE A 15 -9.55 -25.95 -6.70
CA PHE A 15 -8.76 -25.26 -5.69
C PHE A 15 -7.52 -26.12 -5.47
N ASN A 16 -6.45 -25.83 -6.22
CA ASN A 16 -5.13 -26.32 -5.90
C ASN A 16 -4.76 -25.72 -4.55
N ALA A 17 -5.02 -26.46 -3.47
CA ALA A 17 -4.33 -26.26 -2.20
C ALA A 17 -2.90 -26.78 -2.37
N GLU A 18 -2.15 -26.18 -3.29
CA GLU A 18 -0.70 -26.27 -3.26
C GLU A 18 -0.29 -25.49 -2.02
N GLY A 19 0.42 -26.17 -1.11
CA GLY A 19 0.82 -25.56 0.15
C GLY A 19 1.57 -24.25 -0.12
N ALA A 20 1.33 -23.25 0.73
CA ALA A 20 1.96 -21.95 0.64
C ALA A 20 3.47 -22.10 0.38
N VAL A 21 3.92 -21.56 -0.75
CA VAL A 21 5.29 -21.74 -1.26
C VAL A 21 6.16 -20.59 -0.77
N ASP A 22 7.45 -20.87 -0.54
CA ASP A 22 8.46 -19.83 -0.34
C ASP A 22 9.00 -19.40 -1.71
N TRP A 23 9.03 -18.11 -2.01
CA TRP A 23 9.49 -17.59 -3.30
C TRP A 23 10.55 -16.51 -3.13
N ASP A 24 11.75 -16.77 -3.66
CA ASP A 24 12.79 -15.76 -3.84
C ASP A 24 12.68 -15.14 -5.24
N ILE A 25 12.58 -13.81 -5.29
CA ILE A 25 12.43 -13.01 -6.51
C ILE A 25 13.71 -12.18 -6.72
N TYR A 26 14.30 -12.30 -7.90
CA TYR A 26 15.54 -11.57 -8.30
C TYR A 26 15.35 -10.72 -9.55
N ASP A 27 14.17 -10.75 -10.17
CA ASP A 27 13.81 -9.98 -11.36
C ASP A 27 12.35 -9.52 -11.20
N ASP A 28 11.89 -8.60 -12.07
CA ASP A 28 10.51 -8.10 -12.02
C ASP A 28 9.46 -9.23 -11.99
N ALA A 29 8.47 -9.07 -11.11
CA ALA A 29 7.41 -10.06 -10.93
C ALA A 29 6.05 -9.41 -10.63
N SER A 30 5.00 -10.21 -10.74
CA SER A 30 3.66 -9.82 -10.31
C SER A 30 3.07 -10.89 -9.39
N ILE A 31 2.43 -10.44 -8.31
CA ILE A 31 1.61 -11.26 -7.41
C ILE A 31 0.18 -10.77 -7.54
N GLN A 32 -0.74 -11.69 -7.81
CA GLN A 32 -2.12 -11.39 -8.20
C GLN A 32 -3.12 -11.98 -7.19
N ASP A 33 -4.39 -11.61 -7.37
CA ASP A 33 -5.47 -12.16 -6.57
C ASP A 33 -5.55 -13.69 -6.69
N GLY A 34 -5.67 -14.37 -5.56
CA GLY A 34 -5.65 -15.82 -5.45
C GLY A 34 -4.27 -16.46 -5.29
N ASP A 35 -3.18 -15.71 -5.46
CA ASP A 35 -1.84 -16.19 -5.12
C ASP A 35 -1.67 -16.26 -3.59
N VAL A 36 -1.06 -17.34 -3.10
CA VAL A 36 -0.83 -17.55 -1.66
C VAL A 36 0.59 -18.03 -1.42
N TYR A 37 1.34 -17.30 -0.60
CA TYR A 37 2.73 -17.61 -0.26
C TYR A 37 2.94 -17.61 1.24
N LEU A 38 3.84 -18.48 1.70
CA LEU A 38 4.26 -18.47 3.10
C LEU A 38 5.29 -17.36 3.28
N ALA A 39 6.33 -17.38 2.46
CA ALA A 39 7.36 -16.36 2.45
C ALA A 39 7.64 -15.87 1.03
N VAL A 40 7.82 -14.56 0.87
CA VAL A 40 8.34 -13.94 -0.36
C VAL A 40 9.54 -13.09 0.02
N ASN A 41 10.68 -13.34 -0.61
CA ASN A 41 11.89 -12.55 -0.45
C ASN A 41 12.22 -11.86 -1.77
N ILE A 42 12.31 -10.54 -1.76
CA ILE A 42 12.54 -9.75 -2.97
C ILE A 42 13.94 -9.14 -2.88
N TYR A 43 14.81 -9.55 -3.80
CA TYR A 43 16.20 -9.11 -3.89
C TYR A 43 16.41 -8.27 -5.14
N ASP A 44 17.31 -7.31 -5.04
CA ASP A 44 17.73 -6.53 -6.19
C ASP A 44 18.80 -7.28 -7.01
N ASN A 45 18.80 -7.12 -8.33
CA ASN A 45 19.78 -7.76 -9.21
C ASN A 45 20.46 -6.73 -10.13
N PRO A 46 21.43 -5.96 -9.60
CA PRO A 46 22.09 -4.90 -10.36
C PRO A 46 22.68 -5.37 -11.70
N PRO A 47 22.64 -4.53 -12.75
CA PRO A 47 22.39 -3.09 -12.70
C PRO A 47 20.91 -2.69 -12.79
N GLU A 48 20.02 -3.64 -13.06
CA GLU A 48 18.58 -3.38 -13.13
C GLU A 48 17.97 -3.47 -11.73
N GLN A 49 16.91 -2.70 -11.51
CA GLN A 49 16.23 -2.68 -10.22
C GLN A 49 15.06 -3.66 -10.26
N THR A 50 14.99 -4.60 -9.31
CA THR A 50 13.86 -5.52 -9.19
C THR A 50 12.62 -4.77 -8.70
N VAL A 51 11.53 -4.86 -9.46
CA VAL A 51 10.22 -4.30 -9.08
C VAL A 51 9.16 -5.38 -9.06
N VAL A 52 8.54 -5.58 -7.90
CA VAL A 52 7.41 -6.48 -7.74
C VAL A 52 6.12 -5.70 -7.60
N ASN A 53 5.13 -6.04 -8.44
CA ASN A 53 3.79 -5.44 -8.37
C ASN A 53 2.81 -6.46 -7.78
N MET A 54 2.27 -6.16 -6.61
CA MET A 54 1.31 -6.99 -5.92
C MET A 54 -0.07 -6.33 -5.98
N THR A 55 -0.96 -6.86 -6.82
CA THR A 55 -2.32 -6.33 -7.02
C THR A 55 -3.39 -7.13 -6.28
N GLY A 56 -2.97 -8.02 -5.38
CA GLY A 56 -3.78 -9.03 -4.70
C GLY A 56 -2.86 -10.02 -3.99
N GLY A 57 -3.42 -11.13 -3.53
CA GLY A 57 -2.67 -12.24 -2.95
C GLY A 57 -2.44 -12.11 -1.44
N ASP A 58 -2.10 -13.24 -0.82
CA ASP A 58 -1.93 -13.41 0.62
C ASP A 58 -0.53 -13.94 0.92
N ILE A 59 0.27 -13.14 1.64
CA ILE A 59 1.65 -13.47 2.01
C ILE A 59 1.78 -13.39 3.53
N SER A 60 2.22 -14.49 4.16
CA SER A 60 2.48 -14.44 5.61
C SER A 60 3.73 -13.61 5.95
N PHE A 61 4.85 -13.81 5.24
CA PHE A 61 6.10 -13.10 5.46
C PHE A 61 6.66 -12.53 4.16
N CYS A 62 6.84 -11.22 4.07
CA CYS A 62 7.40 -10.55 2.91
C CYS A 62 8.64 -9.76 3.33
N ASN A 63 9.79 -10.07 2.75
CA ASN A 63 11.06 -9.39 3.03
C ASN A 63 11.57 -8.69 1.77
N ILE A 64 11.87 -7.41 1.85
CA ILE A 64 12.41 -6.62 0.74
C ILE A 64 13.85 -6.22 1.05
N PHE A 65 14.79 -6.56 0.18
CA PHE A 65 16.23 -6.37 0.39
C PHE A 65 16.85 -5.39 -0.61
N ASP A 66 18.08 -4.97 -0.31
CA ASP A 66 18.94 -4.17 -1.19
C ASP A 66 18.26 -2.88 -1.66
N SER A 67 18.11 -2.68 -2.97
CA SER A 67 17.36 -1.59 -3.59
C SER A 67 16.06 -2.06 -4.26
N ALA A 68 15.56 -3.26 -3.94
CA ALA A 68 14.33 -3.76 -4.56
C ALA A 68 13.10 -2.92 -4.19
N GLN A 69 12.10 -2.95 -5.07
CA GLN A 69 10.84 -2.25 -4.87
C GLN A 69 9.64 -3.20 -4.79
N LEU A 70 8.70 -2.89 -3.90
CA LEU A 70 7.38 -3.50 -3.85
C LEU A 70 6.30 -2.44 -4.01
N ASN A 71 5.47 -2.59 -5.04
CA ASN A 71 4.23 -1.83 -5.21
C ASN A 71 3.06 -2.70 -4.81
N CYS A 72 2.47 -2.45 -3.65
CA CYS A 72 1.28 -3.16 -3.18
C CYS A 72 0.02 -2.31 -3.38
N SER A 73 -1.01 -2.93 -3.97
CA SER A 73 -2.38 -2.43 -4.03
C SER A 73 -3.35 -3.60 -3.85
N GLY A 74 -4.23 -3.57 -2.86
CA GLY A 74 -5.14 -4.69 -2.61
C GLY A 74 -4.47 -5.97 -2.12
N CYS A 75 -3.24 -5.89 -1.58
CA CYS A 75 -2.52 -7.04 -1.04
C CYS A 75 -2.87 -7.34 0.41
N GLU A 76 -2.69 -8.59 0.85
CA GLU A 76 -2.72 -8.98 2.26
C GLU A 76 -1.33 -9.50 2.66
N ILE A 77 -0.65 -8.82 3.58
CA ILE A 77 0.67 -9.21 4.08
C ILE A 77 0.69 -9.18 5.61
N SER A 78 0.84 -10.33 6.27
CA SER A 78 0.88 -10.33 7.75
C SER A 78 2.14 -9.64 8.29
N PHE A 79 3.31 -9.96 7.75
CA PHE A 79 4.59 -9.40 8.20
C PHE A 79 5.40 -8.89 7.01
N LEU A 80 5.62 -7.58 6.96
CA LEU A 80 6.46 -6.94 5.95
C LEU A 80 7.74 -6.40 6.62
N ASP A 81 8.88 -6.95 6.25
CA ASP A 81 10.18 -6.43 6.64
C ASP A 81 10.86 -5.75 5.45
N THR A 82 11.47 -4.60 5.68
CA THR A 82 12.23 -3.86 4.66
C THR A 82 13.66 -3.63 5.13
N TYR A 83 14.63 -3.88 4.27
CA TYR A 83 16.06 -3.81 4.58
C TYR A 83 16.81 -2.89 3.61
N ASN A 84 18.01 -2.47 3.99
CA ASN A 84 18.92 -1.66 3.17
C ASN A 84 18.29 -0.38 2.60
N ASN A 85 18.23 -0.23 1.27
CA ASN A 85 17.67 0.94 0.58
C ASN A 85 16.38 0.57 -0.17
N SER A 86 15.68 -0.46 0.28
CA SER A 86 14.46 -0.94 -0.35
C SER A 86 13.34 0.10 -0.26
N VAL A 87 12.41 0.03 -1.22
CA VAL A 87 11.30 0.95 -1.32
C VAL A 87 9.98 0.19 -1.40
N VAL A 88 9.04 0.51 -0.52
CA VAL A 88 7.69 -0.05 -0.58
C VAL A 88 6.67 1.06 -0.76
N SER A 89 5.78 0.89 -1.73
CA SER A 89 4.61 1.74 -1.93
C SER A 89 3.35 0.95 -1.65
N VAL A 90 2.62 1.32 -0.62
CA VAL A 90 1.34 0.71 -0.23
C VAL A 90 0.21 1.66 -0.64
N ASN A 91 -0.71 1.15 -1.44
CA ASN A 91 -1.89 1.88 -1.92
C ASN A 91 -3.17 1.39 -1.22
N ALA A 92 -4.31 2.01 -1.55
CA ALA A 92 -5.60 1.68 -0.98
C ALA A 92 -5.93 0.18 -1.03
N ASN A 93 -6.72 -0.27 -0.05
CA ASN A 93 -7.18 -1.65 0.13
C ASN A 93 -6.09 -2.68 0.46
N ALA A 94 -4.87 -2.26 0.78
CA ALA A 94 -3.84 -3.17 1.25
C ALA A 94 -3.98 -3.42 2.77
N GLY A 95 -3.99 -4.68 3.19
CA GLY A 95 -3.94 -5.12 4.57
C GLY A 95 -2.52 -5.49 4.99
N LEU A 96 -1.98 -4.80 6.00
CA LEU A 96 -0.68 -5.15 6.59
C LEU A 96 -0.74 -5.16 8.13
N ASP A 97 -0.48 -6.30 8.75
CA ASP A 97 -0.57 -6.38 10.21
C ASP A 97 0.63 -5.71 10.89
N LEU A 98 1.84 -5.94 10.36
CA LEU A 98 3.09 -5.40 10.89
C LEU A 98 4.06 -5.03 9.77
N ILE A 99 4.63 -3.83 9.85
CA ILE A 99 5.76 -3.38 9.03
C ILE A 99 6.96 -3.13 9.93
N ASP A 100 8.07 -3.85 9.72
CA ASP A 100 9.35 -3.55 10.34
C ASP A 100 10.31 -2.94 9.30
N MET A 101 10.83 -1.75 9.58
CA MET A 101 11.68 -0.98 8.67
C MET A 101 13.11 -0.90 9.19
N TYR A 102 14.08 -1.41 8.43
CA TYR A 102 15.49 -1.48 8.81
C TYR A 102 16.39 -0.67 7.85
N ASP A 103 17.57 -0.33 8.36
CA ASP A 103 18.63 0.40 7.67
C ASP A 103 18.21 1.78 7.13
N SER A 104 18.06 1.94 5.82
CA SER A 104 17.70 3.19 5.14
C SER A 104 16.50 2.98 4.21
N SER A 105 15.64 2.02 4.54
CA SER A 105 14.47 1.69 3.74
C SER A 105 13.44 2.81 3.77
N THR A 106 12.61 2.87 2.73
CA THR A 106 11.54 3.88 2.63
C THR A 106 10.20 3.21 2.36
N VAL A 107 9.19 3.56 3.16
CA VAL A 107 7.81 3.07 2.98
C VAL A 107 6.88 4.25 2.74
N PHE A 108 6.08 4.18 1.69
CA PHE A 108 5.04 5.15 1.35
C PHE A 108 3.66 4.52 1.59
N LEU A 109 2.88 5.12 2.48
CA LEU A 109 1.52 4.72 2.79
C LEU A 109 0.54 5.71 2.18
N HIS A 110 -0.02 5.36 1.03
CA HIS A 110 -1.01 6.17 0.34
C HIS A 110 -2.42 5.92 0.86
N ASN A 111 -3.24 6.97 0.87
CA ASN A 111 -4.64 6.93 1.31
C ASN A 111 -4.79 6.36 2.72
N GLY A 112 -3.91 6.74 3.64
CA GLY A 112 -3.95 6.32 5.04
C GLY A 112 -3.58 4.87 5.30
N ALA A 113 -3.46 4.04 4.25
CA ALA A 113 -3.27 2.60 4.34
C ALA A 113 -4.17 1.99 5.44
N GLU A 114 -5.49 2.12 5.23
CA GLU A 114 -6.57 1.90 6.21
C GLU A 114 -6.45 0.62 7.06
N ASN A 115 -5.77 -0.40 6.54
CA ASN A 115 -5.57 -1.69 7.19
C ASN A 115 -4.11 -1.95 7.62
N VAL A 116 -3.30 -0.90 7.80
CA VAL A 116 -1.96 -0.99 8.38
C VAL A 116 -2.04 -0.82 9.88
N SER A 117 -1.81 -1.91 10.61
CA SER A 117 -2.06 -1.90 12.06
C SER A 117 -0.86 -1.40 12.88
N ASN A 118 0.34 -1.86 12.56
CA ASN A 118 1.52 -1.67 13.39
C ASN A 118 2.78 -1.39 12.56
N ILE A 119 3.61 -0.47 13.02
CA ILE A 119 4.90 -0.16 12.40
C ILE A 119 6.00 -0.09 13.45
N ARG A 120 7.18 -0.63 13.10
CA ARG A 120 8.46 -0.39 13.79
C ARG A 120 9.44 0.23 12.82
N ILE A 121 10.07 1.32 13.23
CA ILE A 121 11.06 2.02 12.41
C ILE A 121 12.39 1.98 13.13
N TYR A 122 13.39 1.37 12.50
CA TYR A 122 14.75 1.27 13.00
C TYR A 122 15.70 2.10 12.13
N ASN A 123 16.90 2.36 12.65
CA ASN A 123 18.00 3.00 11.92
C ASN A 123 17.62 4.35 11.28
N ASP A 124 17.87 4.53 9.99
CA ASP A 124 17.64 5.76 9.23
C ASP A 124 16.43 5.61 8.27
N SER A 125 15.55 4.63 8.49
CA SER A 125 14.39 4.37 7.65
C SER A 125 13.37 5.50 7.71
N LEU A 126 12.70 5.76 6.58
CA LEU A 126 11.72 6.85 6.42
C LEU A 126 10.33 6.33 6.11
N LEU A 127 9.35 6.73 6.91
CA LEU A 127 7.94 6.46 6.69
C LEU A 127 7.24 7.72 6.18
N HIS A 128 6.66 7.63 4.98
CA HIS A 128 5.82 8.66 4.41
C HIS A 128 4.35 8.26 4.49
N ILE A 129 3.50 9.16 5.00
CA ILE A 129 2.07 8.89 5.18
C ILE A 129 1.27 9.97 4.47
N TYR A 130 0.37 9.56 3.59
CA TYR A 130 -0.49 10.44 2.81
C TYR A 130 -1.95 10.28 3.27
N GLY A 131 -2.57 11.39 3.61
CA GLY A 131 -3.98 11.46 4.04
C GLY A 131 -4.36 12.91 4.31
N TYR A 132 -5.48 13.15 4.97
CA TYR A 132 -5.84 14.48 5.45
C TYR A 132 -6.21 14.51 6.92
N SER A 133 -6.07 15.70 7.52
CA SER A 133 -6.23 15.90 8.97
C SER A 133 -5.31 14.97 9.76
N LEU A 134 -4.07 14.84 9.30
CA LEU A 134 -3.08 13.95 9.89
C LEU A 134 -2.62 14.50 11.24
N LYS A 135 -2.59 13.63 12.24
CA LYS A 135 -2.13 13.95 13.58
C LYS A 135 -1.18 12.87 14.08
N ILE A 136 0.02 13.28 14.45
CA ILE A 136 1.01 12.41 15.08
C ILE A 136 0.94 12.54 16.59
N GLU A 137 0.93 11.40 17.26
CA GLU A 137 1.03 11.22 18.70
C GLU A 137 2.24 10.33 19.01
N PRO A 138 2.71 10.25 20.27
CA PRO A 138 3.94 9.52 20.59
C PRO A 138 3.94 8.04 20.19
N LEU A 139 2.76 7.40 20.12
CA LEU A 139 2.62 5.96 19.87
C LEU A 139 1.72 5.62 18.68
N TRP A 140 1.18 6.62 17.98
CA TRP A 140 0.35 6.38 16.79
C TRP A 140 0.26 7.63 15.93
N VAL A 141 -0.21 7.43 14.72
CA VAL A 141 -0.69 8.50 13.83
C VAL A 141 -2.12 8.19 13.44
N GLU A 142 -2.95 9.21 13.37
CA GLU A 142 -4.36 9.12 12.96
C GLU A 142 -4.66 10.16 11.87
N GLY A 143 -5.71 9.90 11.10
CA GLY A 143 -6.18 10.80 10.05
C GLY A 143 -7.28 10.16 9.22
N TYR A 144 -7.49 10.70 8.02
CA TYR A 144 -8.48 10.20 7.07
C TYR A 144 -7.85 9.88 5.71
N SER A 145 -8.31 8.81 5.08
CA SER A 145 -8.00 8.47 3.70
C SER A 145 -8.76 9.37 2.73
N VAL A 146 -8.41 9.35 1.44
CA VAL A 146 -9.08 10.14 0.41
C VAL A 146 -10.56 9.79 0.20
N ASP A 147 -10.98 8.61 0.69
CA ASP A 147 -12.35 8.10 0.64
C ASP A 147 -13.14 8.40 1.92
N ASP A 148 -12.60 9.26 2.80
CA ASP A 148 -13.18 9.67 4.10
C ASP A 148 -13.25 8.54 5.13
N GLU A 149 -12.40 7.53 4.98
CA GLU A 149 -12.24 6.48 5.99
C GLU A 149 -11.20 6.89 7.02
N TRP A 150 -11.58 6.79 8.29
CA TRP A 150 -10.69 7.07 9.41
C TRP A 150 -9.69 5.92 9.59
N PHE A 151 -8.42 6.25 9.82
CA PHE A 151 -7.38 5.26 10.09
C PHE A 151 -6.54 5.62 11.32
N THR A 152 -5.90 4.61 11.90
CA THR A 152 -4.87 4.76 12.94
C THR A 152 -3.78 3.73 12.74
N ILE A 153 -2.54 4.18 12.73
CA ILE A 153 -1.36 3.33 12.62
C ILE A 153 -0.60 3.41 13.94
N ASN A 154 -0.37 2.25 14.57
CA ASN A 154 0.31 2.18 15.86
C ASN A 154 1.81 2.03 15.68
N PHE A 155 2.58 2.83 16.41
CA PHE A 155 4.02 2.67 16.53
C PHE A 155 4.34 1.72 17.68
N ARG A 156 5.00 0.59 17.36
CA ARG A 156 5.37 -0.43 18.35
C ARG A 156 6.72 -0.15 19.02
N ASN A 157 7.49 0.79 18.50
CA ASN A 157 8.74 1.23 19.11
C ASN A 157 8.45 2.18 20.27
N SER A 158 9.19 2.06 21.37
CA SER A 158 8.99 2.92 22.56
C SER A 158 9.40 4.38 22.33
N PHE A 159 10.16 4.64 21.27
CA PHE A 159 10.58 5.96 20.84
C PHE A 159 10.85 5.93 19.33
N ILE A 160 10.15 6.75 18.56
CA ILE A 160 10.45 7.00 17.16
C ILE A 160 10.90 8.47 17.05
N PRO A 161 12.11 8.74 16.54
CA PRO A 161 12.52 10.11 16.24
C PRO A 161 11.54 10.78 15.26
N GLU A 162 11.20 12.05 15.51
CA GLU A 162 10.23 12.80 14.70
C GLU A 162 10.66 12.95 13.23
N ASP A 163 11.96 12.84 12.93
CA ASP A 163 12.53 12.96 11.58
C ASP A 163 12.38 11.69 10.72
N HIS A 164 11.89 10.59 11.28
CA HIS A 164 11.65 9.36 10.53
C HIS A 164 10.24 9.29 9.92
N ILE A 165 9.33 10.16 10.34
CA ILE A 165 7.93 10.16 9.89
C ILE A 165 7.64 11.47 9.18
N ILE A 166 7.21 11.37 7.93
CA ILE A 166 6.89 12.52 7.07
C ILE A 166 5.41 12.44 6.68
N LEU A 167 4.64 13.39 7.19
CA LEU A 167 3.22 13.52 6.91
C LEU A 167 2.99 14.37 5.65
N HIS A 168 2.20 13.85 4.73
CA HIS A 168 1.80 14.51 3.49
C HIS A 168 0.29 14.77 3.49
N GLU A 169 -0.08 16.01 3.78
CA GLU A 169 -1.47 16.46 3.72
C GLU A 169 -1.97 16.52 2.26
N VAL A 170 -2.92 15.66 1.92
CA VAL A 170 -3.63 15.65 0.64
C VAL A 170 -4.87 16.56 0.77
N PRO A 171 -5.07 17.54 -0.11
CA PRO A 171 -6.23 18.42 -0.03
C PRO A 171 -7.54 17.63 -0.08
N GLU A 172 -8.49 17.96 0.81
CA GLU A 172 -9.81 17.35 0.78
C GLU A 172 -10.48 17.51 -0.60
N PRO A 173 -11.21 16.50 -1.10
CA PRO A 173 -11.89 16.58 -2.40
C PRO A 173 -12.80 17.82 -2.54
N SER A 174 -13.43 18.23 -1.43
CA SER A 174 -14.30 19.41 -1.33
C SER A 174 -13.53 20.72 -1.56
N THR A 175 -12.29 20.82 -1.09
CA THR A 175 -11.43 22.00 -1.21
C THR A 175 -11.06 22.24 -2.67
N ILE A 176 -10.80 21.18 -3.43
CA ILE A 176 -10.52 21.25 -4.87
C ILE A 176 -11.75 21.75 -5.64
N LEU A 177 -12.95 21.24 -5.30
CA LEU A 177 -14.20 21.69 -5.92
C LEU A 177 -14.50 23.17 -5.61
N LEU A 178 -14.22 23.63 -4.38
CA LEU A 178 -14.37 25.03 -4.01
C LEU A 178 -13.40 25.94 -4.77
N LEU A 179 -12.13 25.55 -4.89
CA LEU A 179 -11.12 26.31 -5.65
C LEU A 179 -11.42 26.36 -7.16
N GLY A 180 -11.88 25.24 -7.73
CA GLY A 180 -12.32 25.16 -9.12
C GLY A 180 -13.56 26.01 -9.42
N SER A 181 -14.54 26.02 -8.53
CA SER A 181 -15.76 26.85 -8.70
C SER A 181 -15.48 28.34 -8.52
N ALA A 182 -14.61 28.73 -7.58
CA ALA A 182 -14.21 30.13 -7.39
C ALA A 182 -13.49 30.69 -8.63
N SER A 183 -12.62 29.89 -9.26
CA SER A 183 -11.93 30.28 -10.50
C SER A 183 -12.90 30.39 -11.71
N GLY A 184 -13.92 29.53 -11.79
CA GLY A 184 -15.00 29.66 -12.78
C GLY A 184 -15.82 30.96 -12.64
N ILE A 185 -16.06 31.41 -11.40
CA ILE A 185 -16.77 32.68 -11.14
C ILE A 185 -15.92 33.89 -11.59
N VAL A 186 -14.59 33.82 -11.47
CA VAL A 186 -13.70 34.90 -11.91
C VAL A 186 -13.65 34.98 -13.44
N VAL A 187 -13.63 33.86 -14.15
CA VAL A 187 -13.59 33.83 -15.63
C VAL A 187 -14.91 34.32 -16.24
N SER A 188 -16.06 33.99 -15.64
CA SER A 188 -17.37 34.41 -16.19
C SER A 188 -17.61 35.92 -16.09
N ARG A 189 -17.03 36.61 -15.10
CA ARG A 189 -17.14 38.07 -14.96
C ARG A 189 -16.34 38.86 -15.98
N GLN A 190 -15.35 38.26 -16.65
CA GLN A 190 -14.55 38.96 -17.67
C GLN A 190 -15.22 39.00 -19.05
N LYS A 191 -16.22 38.16 -19.33
CA LYS A 191 -16.88 38.11 -20.66
C LYS A 191 -18.02 39.12 -20.88
N ASN A 192 -18.47 39.85 -19.86
CA ASN A 192 -19.61 40.77 -19.95
C ASN A 192 -19.22 42.25 -20.05
N LYS A 193 -18.02 42.57 -20.54
CA LYS A 193 -17.56 43.96 -20.79
C LYS A 193 -17.31 44.22 -22.28
N SER A 194 -18.29 43.94 -23.14
CA SER A 194 -18.33 44.45 -24.52
C SER A 194 -19.66 45.14 -24.79
#